data_AF-A0A9N9SDW7-F1
#
_entry.id   AF-A0A9N9SDW7-F1
#
_cell.length_a   1.000
_cell.length_b   1.000
_cell.length_c   1.000
_cell.angle_alpha   90.00
_cell.angle_beta   90.00
_cell.angle_gamma   90.00
#
_symmetry.space_group_name_H-M   'P 1'
#
loop_
_entity.id
_entity.type
_entity.pdbx_description
1 polymer ?
#
loop_
_entity_poly.entity_id
_entity_poly.type
_entity_poly.pdbx_seq_one_letter_code
_entity_poly.pdbx_strand_id
1 'polypeptide(L)'
;MRTHEIMKVFREDDLNIKLGTMMFEKYHSSQAELIRQTMRQMGKLLLELRHRKRHIKTLEEAVQLANFDIVVLAVKKLCSSCLSKTSTPQFGIPSLVLKLGHSLRKCANIERCIALRNGKSHINKIMESFSSLMDIEWNIGSNALNTLYQRQPNCTQLLPITSDLIKLNEYSKSGIENNLREIHKTMQQTLSTWTSSVTLARDRCPR
;
A
#
# COMPACT_ATOMS: atom_id res chain seq x y z
N MET A 1 -1.97 -3.37 19.90
CA MET A 1 -1.36 -2.07 20.27
C MET A 1 -2.38 -0.97 20.06
N ARG A 2 -2.74 -0.20 21.09
CA ARG A 2 -3.85 0.77 21.01
C ARG A 2 -3.42 2.00 20.19
N THR A 3 -4.24 2.43 19.25
CA THR A 3 -3.97 3.55 18.33
C THR A 3 -3.56 4.84 19.05
N HIS A 4 -4.08 5.08 20.26
CA HIS A 4 -3.79 6.26 21.06
C HIS A 4 -2.31 6.37 21.50
N GLU A 5 -1.66 5.26 21.85
CA GLU A 5 -0.25 5.28 22.26
C GLU A 5 0.65 5.67 21.10
N ILE A 6 0.35 5.17 19.89
CA ILE A 6 1.07 5.53 18.66
C ILE A 6 0.88 7.01 18.35
N MET A 7 -0.35 7.53 18.50
CA MET A 7 -0.63 8.95 18.26
C MET A 7 0.12 9.86 19.25
N LYS A 8 0.29 9.43 20.50
CA LYS A 8 1.08 10.17 21.50
C LYS A 8 2.56 10.19 21.12
N VAL A 9 3.15 9.02 20.84
CA VAL A 9 4.54 8.89 20.39
C VAL A 9 4.81 9.73 19.14
N PHE A 10 3.87 9.72 18.19
CA PHE A 10 3.96 10.55 16.99
C PHE A 10 4.00 12.05 17.29
N ARG A 11 3.14 12.55 18.19
CA ARG A 11 3.04 13.98 18.50
C ARG A 11 4.23 14.52 19.30
N GLU A 12 4.90 13.65 20.05
CA GLU A 12 6.06 14.02 20.87
C GLU A 12 7.37 14.04 20.07
N ASP A 13 7.43 13.35 18.93
CA ASP A 13 8.67 13.18 18.16
C ASP A 13 8.79 14.21 17.02
N ASP A 14 9.70 15.17 17.18
CA ASP A 14 9.91 16.27 16.24
C ASP A 14 10.36 15.78 14.85
N LEU A 15 11.22 14.77 14.79
CA LEU A 15 11.71 14.23 13.52
C LEU A 15 10.60 13.51 12.73
N ASN A 16 9.67 12.83 13.40
CA ASN A 16 8.48 12.24 12.76
C ASN A 16 7.53 13.31 12.22
N ILE A 17 7.36 14.42 12.94
CA ILE A 17 6.58 15.57 12.48
C ILE A 17 7.22 16.16 11.22
N LYS A 18 8.53 16.40 11.23
CA LYS A 18 9.29 16.91 10.07
C LYS A 18 9.24 15.97 8.86
N LEU A 19 9.25 14.65 9.09
CA LEU A 19 9.04 13.67 8.03
C LEU A 19 7.64 13.83 7.41
N GLY A 20 6.61 13.97 8.26
CA GLY A 20 5.24 14.20 7.82
C GLY A 20 5.07 15.48 7.02
N THR A 21 5.65 16.60 7.49
CA THR A 21 5.59 17.89 6.77
C THR A 21 6.32 17.81 5.43
N MET A 22 7.52 17.24 5.38
CA MET A 22 8.27 17.02 4.13
C MET A 22 7.46 16.19 3.12
N MET A 23 6.80 15.12 3.57
CA MET A 23 5.98 14.30 2.67
C MET A 23 4.71 15.04 2.23
N PHE A 24 4.11 15.85 3.10
CA PHE A 24 2.94 16.66 2.77
C PHE A 24 3.27 17.77 1.77
N GLU A 25 4.42 18.43 1.91
CA GLU A 25 4.92 19.41 0.93
C GLU A 25 5.15 18.77 -0.44
N LYS A 26 5.65 17.53 -0.47
CA LYS A 26 5.96 16.83 -1.72
C LYS A 26 4.73 16.27 -2.44
N TYR A 27 3.77 15.71 -1.72
CA TYR A 27 2.64 14.96 -2.32
C TYR A 27 1.28 15.63 -2.12
N HIS A 28 1.21 16.68 -1.30
CA HIS A 28 -0.01 17.39 -0.94
C HIS A 28 -1.12 16.48 -0.39
N SER A 29 -2.36 16.95 -0.40
CA SER A 29 -3.54 16.23 0.10
C SER A 29 -3.84 14.94 -0.67
N SER A 30 -3.35 14.80 -1.91
CA SER A 30 -3.60 13.64 -2.77
C SER A 30 -3.12 12.30 -2.16
N GLN A 31 -2.08 12.34 -1.33
CA GLN A 31 -1.48 11.18 -0.69
C GLN A 31 -1.56 11.24 0.85
N ALA A 32 -2.57 11.94 1.39
CA ALA A 32 -2.73 12.12 2.82
C ALA A 32 -2.79 10.77 3.59
N GLU A 33 -3.40 9.74 3.00
CA GLU A 33 -3.48 8.42 3.63
C GLU A 33 -2.11 7.72 3.68
N LEU A 34 -1.32 7.80 2.60
CA LEU A 34 0.05 7.29 2.58
C LEU A 34 0.92 7.96 3.65
N ILE A 35 0.78 9.29 3.79
CA ILE A 35 1.50 10.08 4.79
C ILE A 35 1.13 9.61 6.20
N ARG A 36 -0.17 9.51 6.49
CA ARG A 36 -0.68 9.00 7.79
C ARG A 36 -0.18 7.59 8.08
N GLN A 37 -0.20 6.70 7.11
CA GLN A 37 0.31 5.34 7.27
C GLN A 37 1.81 5.32 7.57
N THR A 38 2.59 6.13 6.85
CA THR A 38 4.04 6.22 7.05
C THR A 38 4.36 6.72 8.46
N MET A 39 3.73 7.80 8.90
CA MET A 39 3.92 8.38 10.25
C MET A 39 3.52 7.40 11.36
N ARG A 40 2.43 6.64 11.17
CA ARG A 40 2.02 5.57 12.10
C ARG A 40 3.01 4.41 12.12
N GLN A 41 3.56 4.01 10.97
CA GLN A 41 4.56 2.95 10.89
C GLN A 41 5.86 3.35 11.60
N MET A 42 6.31 4.59 11.41
CA MET A 42 7.47 5.14 12.12
C MET A 42 7.20 5.26 13.62
N GLY A 43 6.01 5.68 14.03
CA GLY A 43 5.62 5.72 15.45
C GLY A 43 5.59 4.32 16.10
N LYS A 44 5.14 3.29 15.37
CA LYS A 44 5.21 1.88 15.82
C LYS A 44 6.66 1.43 15.99
N LEU A 45 7.54 1.78 15.04
CA LEU A 45 8.98 1.50 15.15
C LEU A 45 9.59 2.15 16.38
N LEU A 46 9.31 3.43 16.61
CA LEU A 46 9.82 4.14 17.78
C LEU A 46 9.31 3.53 19.09
N LEU A 47 8.05 3.10 19.15
CA LEU A 47 7.55 2.44 20.35
C LEU A 47 8.27 1.10 20.61
N GLU A 48 8.48 0.28 19.58
CA GLU A 48 9.25 -0.97 19.76
C GLU A 48 10.69 -0.71 20.19
N LEU A 49 11.31 0.38 19.71
CA LEU A 49 12.64 0.79 20.15
C LEU A 49 12.65 1.19 21.63
N ARG A 50 11.68 1.99 22.07
CA ARG A 50 11.51 2.38 23.50
C ARG A 50 11.36 1.15 24.41
N HIS A 51 10.69 0.10 23.94
CA HIS A 51 10.56 -1.15 24.69
C HIS A 51 11.88 -1.94 24.79
N ARG A 52 12.71 -1.90 23.74
CA ARG A 52 13.99 -2.63 23.71
C ARG A 52 15.10 -1.90 24.47
N LYS A 53 15.18 -0.58 24.34
CA LYS A 53 16.16 0.25 25.02
C LYS A 53 15.52 1.54 25.50
N ARG A 54 15.52 1.75 26.82
CA ARG A 54 14.94 2.92 27.48
C ARG A 54 15.60 4.24 27.09
N HIS A 55 16.84 4.21 26.58
CA HIS A 55 17.55 5.41 26.16
C HIS A 55 17.09 5.95 24.81
N ILE A 56 16.43 5.15 23.96
CA ILE A 56 15.94 5.58 22.65
C ILE A 56 14.52 6.08 22.80
N LYS A 57 14.36 7.39 22.98
CA LYS A 57 13.08 8.09 23.12
C LYS A 57 12.65 8.75 21.82
N THR A 58 13.58 9.22 20.99
CA THR A 58 13.26 9.92 19.74
C THR A 58 13.76 9.18 18.50
N LEU A 59 13.21 9.51 17.32
CA LEU A 59 13.74 9.01 16.05
C LEU A 59 15.14 9.57 15.76
N GLU A 60 15.47 10.77 16.25
CA GLU A 60 16.81 11.33 16.12
C GLU A 60 17.86 10.44 16.82
N GLU A 61 17.57 10.00 18.05
CA GLU A 61 18.40 9.04 18.79
C GLU A 61 18.43 7.67 18.08
N ALA A 62 17.30 7.24 17.49
CA ALA A 62 17.24 5.98 16.75
C ALA A 62 18.15 5.98 15.50
N VAL A 63 18.34 7.13 14.84
CA VAL A 63 19.15 7.29 13.62
C VAL A 63 20.64 7.47 13.93
N GLN A 64 21.07 7.26 15.18
CA GLN A 64 22.49 7.20 15.53
C GLN A 64 23.13 5.88 15.06
N LEU A 65 24.37 5.95 14.59
CA LEU A 65 25.18 4.80 14.17
C LEU A 65 25.21 3.69 15.23
N ALA A 66 25.41 4.06 16.50
CA ALA A 66 25.49 3.12 17.62
C ALA A 66 24.18 2.34 17.86
N ASN A 67 23.06 2.83 17.35
CA ASN A 67 21.75 2.21 17.52
C ASN A 67 21.30 1.39 16.30
N PHE A 68 22.08 1.36 15.21
CA PHE A 68 21.71 0.74 13.94
C PHE A 68 21.27 -0.72 14.08
N ASP A 69 22.05 -1.55 14.77
CA ASP A 69 21.72 -2.97 14.97
C ASP A 69 20.39 -3.16 15.70
N ILE A 70 20.10 -2.29 16.65
CA ILE A 70 18.87 -2.33 17.45
C ILE A 70 17.68 -1.95 16.58
N VAL A 71 17.85 -0.96 15.70
CA VAL A 71 16.83 -0.59 14.69
C VAL A 71 16.56 -1.75 13.76
N VAL A 72 17.59 -2.42 13.24
CA VAL A 72 17.44 -3.61 12.40
C VAL A 72 16.66 -4.71 13.13
N LEU A 73 16.99 -4.98 14.40
CA LEU A 73 16.27 -5.97 15.23
C LEU A 73 14.82 -5.57 15.52
N ALA A 74 14.55 -4.28 15.72
CA ALA A 74 13.19 -3.77 15.92
C ALA A 74 12.35 -3.90 14.64
N VAL A 75 12.90 -3.53 13.49
CA VAL A 75 12.25 -3.69 12.18
C VAL A 75 11.97 -5.16 11.88
N LYS A 76 12.95 -6.06 12.13
CA LYS A 76 12.77 -7.51 11.99
C LYS A 76 11.58 -7.99 12.82
N LYS A 77 11.52 -7.63 14.10
CA LYS A 77 10.42 -8.01 15.01
C LYS A 77 9.06 -7.48 14.56
N LEU A 78 8.99 -6.24 14.11
CA LEU A 78 7.75 -5.64 13.61
C LEU A 78 7.23 -6.33 12.35
N CYS A 79 8.14 -6.79 11.49
CA CYS A 79 7.78 -7.39 10.22
C CYS A 79 7.64 -8.91 10.30
N SER A 80 8.15 -9.56 11.35
CA SER A 80 8.09 -11.00 11.60
C SER A 80 6.76 -11.44 12.22
N SER A 81 5.63 -11.01 11.65
CA SER A 81 4.30 -11.34 12.17
C SER A 81 3.85 -12.78 11.90
N CYS A 82 4.55 -13.56 11.08
CA CYS A 82 4.25 -14.98 10.84
C CYS A 82 5.56 -15.76 10.74
N LEU A 83 6.01 -16.33 11.85
CA LEU A 83 7.15 -17.26 11.86
C LEU A 83 6.69 -18.59 11.25
N SER A 84 6.86 -18.75 9.94
CA SER A 84 6.92 -20.08 9.34
C SER A 84 8.17 -20.77 9.87
N LYS A 85 8.02 -22.01 10.34
CA LYS A 85 9.09 -22.91 10.81
C LYS A 85 9.97 -23.39 9.64
N THR A 86 10.48 -22.48 8.84
CA THR A 86 11.43 -22.78 7.75
C THR A 86 12.73 -22.05 8.00
N SER A 87 13.84 -22.70 7.62
CA SER A 87 15.23 -22.32 7.85
C SER A 87 15.65 -20.99 7.20
N THR A 88 14.76 -20.33 6.46
CA THR A 88 14.96 -18.99 5.91
C THR A 88 14.08 -17.98 6.65
N PRO A 89 14.61 -16.83 7.12
CA PRO A 89 13.84 -15.83 7.84
C PRO A 89 12.86 -15.16 6.87
N GLN A 90 11.67 -15.74 6.72
CA GLN A 90 10.63 -15.19 5.86
C GLN A 90 9.92 -14.06 6.60
N PHE A 91 9.93 -12.86 6.03
CA PHE A 91 9.20 -11.73 6.61
C PHE A 91 7.70 -11.94 6.42
N GLY A 92 6.91 -11.73 7.47
CA GLY A 92 5.44 -11.75 7.38
C GLY A 92 4.95 -10.66 6.42
N ILE A 93 5.48 -9.44 6.57
CA ILE A 93 5.13 -8.28 5.75
C ILE A 93 6.40 -7.68 5.13
N PRO A 94 6.94 -8.26 4.06
CA PRO A 94 8.19 -7.81 3.46
C PRO A 94 8.10 -6.38 2.90
N SER A 95 6.94 -5.96 2.37
CA SER A 95 6.73 -4.57 1.91
C SER A 95 6.89 -3.54 3.03
N LEU A 96 6.60 -3.91 4.29
CA LEU A 96 6.76 -3.02 5.43
C LEU A 96 8.24 -2.79 5.75
N VAL A 97 9.09 -3.81 5.60
CA VAL A 97 10.55 -3.70 5.78
C VAL A 97 11.11 -2.64 4.82
N LEU A 98 10.73 -2.71 3.55
CA LEU A 98 11.17 -1.76 2.52
C LEU A 98 10.68 -0.34 2.81
N LYS A 99 9.40 -0.19 3.16
CA LYS A 99 8.81 1.12 3.51
C LYS A 99 9.48 1.75 4.72
N LEU A 100 9.79 0.97 5.75
CA LEU A 100 10.49 1.44 6.95
C LEU A 100 11.94 1.84 6.63
N GLY A 101 12.67 1.04 5.84
CA GLY A 101 14.03 1.38 5.42
C GLY A 101 14.10 2.70 4.65
N HIS A 102 13.21 2.91 3.68
CA HIS A 102 13.13 4.19 2.96
C HIS A 102 12.75 5.36 3.86
N SER A 103 11.85 5.15 4.83
CA SER A 103 11.43 6.19 5.76
C SER A 103 12.56 6.58 6.72
N LEU A 104 13.33 5.61 7.23
CA LEU A 104 14.52 5.84 8.06
C LEU A 104 15.57 6.65 7.32
N ARG A 105 15.81 6.34 6.04
CA ARG A 105 16.73 7.12 5.20
C ARG A 105 16.28 8.57 5.02
N LYS A 106 14.97 8.80 4.87
CA LYS A 106 14.43 10.17 4.85
C LYS A 106 14.65 10.89 6.17
N CYS A 107 14.47 10.22 7.31
CA CYS A 107 14.77 10.80 8.62
C CYS A 107 16.24 11.21 8.74
N ALA A 108 17.19 10.35 8.33
CA ALA A 108 18.61 10.68 8.30
C ALA A 108 18.91 11.89 7.40
N ASN A 109 18.27 11.96 6.23
CA ASN A 109 18.41 13.10 5.31
C ASN A 109 17.84 14.40 5.89
N ILE A 110 16.73 14.34 6.63
CA ILE A 110 16.16 15.52 7.30
C ILE A 110 17.15 16.06 8.33
N GLU A 111 17.70 15.20 9.18
CA GLU A 111 18.72 15.59 10.16
C GLU A 111 19.98 16.14 9.49
N ARG A 112 20.40 15.53 8.38
CA ARG A 112 21.50 16.05 7.54
C ARG A 112 21.19 17.46 7.03
N CYS A 113 20.00 17.70 6.50
CA CYS A 113 19.57 19.02 6.01
C CYS A 113 19.55 20.07 7.14
N ILE A 114 19.06 19.70 8.33
CA ILE A 114 19.07 20.58 9.51
C ILE A 114 20.51 20.92 9.93
N ALA A 115 21.39 19.91 9.95
CA ALA A 115 22.80 20.10 10.27
C ALA A 115 23.49 21.05 9.28
N LEU A 116 23.22 20.89 7.98
CA LEU A 116 23.75 21.78 6.94
C LEU A 116 23.28 23.23 7.11
N ARG A 117 21.98 23.43 7.34
CA ARG A 117 21.41 24.78 7.59
C ARG A 117 22.00 25.45 8.83
N ASN A 118 22.31 24.65 9.86
CA ASN A 118 22.85 25.14 11.13
C ASN A 118 24.40 25.19 11.17
N GLY A 119 25.08 24.88 10.06
CA GLY A 119 26.56 24.86 10.01
C GLY A 119 27.23 23.75 10.84
N LYS A 120 26.48 22.73 11.28
CA LYS A 120 26.98 21.65 12.15
C LYS A 120 27.61 20.52 11.32
N SER A 121 28.85 20.75 10.87
CA SER A 121 29.60 19.81 10.01
C SER A 121 29.74 18.39 10.60
N HIS A 122 29.90 18.26 11.91
CA HIS A 122 30.02 16.96 12.58
C HIS A 122 28.77 16.08 12.41
N ILE A 123 27.57 16.64 12.61
CA ILE A 123 26.31 15.90 12.48
C ILE A 123 26.07 15.49 11.02
N ASN A 124 26.42 16.36 10.07
CA ASN A 124 26.35 16.04 8.64
C ASN A 124 27.19 14.80 8.29
N LYS A 125 28.45 14.73 8.78
CA LYS A 125 29.32 13.56 8.58
C LYS A 125 28.74 12.29 9.20
N ILE A 126 28.16 12.37 10.41
CA ILE A 126 27.53 11.22 11.06
C ILE A 126 26.35 10.69 10.23
N MET A 127 25.48 11.58 9.74
CA MET A 127 24.31 11.19 8.93
C MET A 127 24.71 10.64 7.55
N GLU A 128 25.81 11.12 6.98
CA GLU A 128 26.42 10.55 5.78
C GLU A 128 26.92 9.12 6.03
N SER A 129 27.69 8.91 7.10
CA SER A 129 28.12 7.57 7.50
C SER A 129 26.93 6.65 7.78
N PHE A 130 25.86 7.13 8.40
CA PHE A 130 24.65 6.35 8.63
C PHE A 130 23.97 5.94 7.31
N SER A 131 23.94 6.85 6.33
CA SER A 131 23.39 6.54 5.00
C SER A 131 24.23 5.48 4.29
N SER A 132 25.56 5.58 4.36
CA SER A 132 26.45 4.54 3.83
C SER A 132 26.26 3.20 4.55
N LEU A 133 26.09 3.20 5.87
CA LEU A 133 25.80 1.98 6.64
C LEU A 133 24.48 1.34 6.22
N MET A 134 23.43 2.16 6.00
CA MET A 134 22.15 1.71 5.44
C MET A 134 22.28 1.15 4.01
N ASP A 135 23.28 1.55 3.22
CA ASP A 135 23.51 0.98 1.89
C ASP A 135 24.24 -0.36 1.94
N ILE A 136 25.20 -0.49 2.85
CA ILE A 136 26.06 -1.68 2.96
C ILE A 136 25.37 -2.81 3.74
N GLU A 137 24.77 -2.49 4.89
CA GLU A 137 24.35 -3.50 5.87
C GLU A 137 22.84 -3.74 5.95
N TRP A 138 22.03 -3.00 5.17
CA TRP A 138 20.57 -3.18 5.15
C TRP A 138 20.13 -4.43 4.37
N ASN A 139 20.76 -5.56 4.67
CA ASN A 139 20.50 -6.89 4.09
C ASN A 139 19.06 -7.38 4.30
N ILE A 140 18.35 -6.83 5.29
CA ILE A 140 16.92 -7.11 5.50
C ILE A 140 16.04 -6.62 4.35
N GLY A 141 16.46 -5.58 3.62
CA GLY A 141 15.78 -5.11 2.42
C GLY A 141 15.85 -6.13 1.29
N SER A 142 17.06 -6.63 0.99
CA SER A 142 17.28 -7.66 -0.03
C SER A 142 16.52 -8.94 0.27
N ASN A 143 16.54 -9.38 1.53
CA ASN A 143 15.77 -10.56 1.98
C ASN A 143 14.25 -10.35 1.86
N ALA A 144 13.76 -9.14 2.14
CA ALA A 144 12.36 -8.78 1.97
C ALA A 144 11.96 -8.73 0.49
N LEU A 145 12.81 -8.20 -0.39
CA LEU A 145 12.60 -8.23 -1.85
C LEU A 145 12.56 -9.67 -2.36
N ASN A 146 13.51 -10.52 -1.97
CA ASN A 146 13.49 -11.94 -2.34
C ASN A 146 12.22 -12.63 -1.86
N THR A 147 11.75 -12.32 -0.65
CA THR A 147 10.46 -12.83 -0.14
C THR A 147 9.28 -12.35 -0.99
N LEU A 148 9.28 -11.08 -1.43
CA LEU A 148 8.24 -10.56 -2.34
C LEU A 148 8.29 -11.25 -3.70
N TYR A 149 9.46 -11.35 -4.30
CA TYR A 149 9.66 -12.04 -5.58
C TYR A 149 9.29 -13.52 -5.50
N GLN A 150 9.50 -14.20 -4.38
CA GLN A 150 9.05 -15.59 -4.19
C GLN A 150 7.53 -15.70 -4.00
N ARG A 151 6.87 -14.66 -3.47
CA ARG A 151 5.40 -14.62 -3.31
C ARG A 151 4.67 -14.23 -4.59
N GLN A 152 5.29 -13.43 -5.45
CA GLN A 152 4.72 -12.95 -6.71
C GLN A 152 4.35 -14.08 -7.70
N PRO A 153 5.14 -15.16 -7.91
CA PRO A 153 4.79 -16.26 -8.80
C PRO A 153 3.74 -17.22 -8.22
N ASN A 154 3.46 -17.16 -6.92
CA ASN A 154 2.34 -17.91 -6.31
C ASN A 154 0.99 -17.21 -6.49
N CYS A 155 0.99 -15.99 -7.05
CA CYS A 155 -0.19 -15.50 -7.75
C CYS A 155 -0.21 -16.20 -9.12
N THR A 156 -0.44 -17.52 -9.13
CA THR A 156 -1.05 -18.15 -10.30
C THR A 156 -2.25 -17.25 -10.61
N GLN A 157 -2.19 -16.50 -11.71
CA GLN A 157 -3.41 -16.01 -12.32
C GLN A 157 -4.28 -17.25 -12.39
N LEU A 158 -5.30 -17.30 -11.55
CA LEU A 158 -6.19 -18.44 -11.50
C LEU A 158 -6.92 -18.34 -12.83
N LEU A 159 -6.33 -18.97 -13.85
CA LEU A 159 -6.96 -19.08 -15.15
C LEU A 159 -8.32 -19.67 -14.82
N PRO A 160 -9.41 -18.99 -15.17
CA PRO A 160 -10.73 -19.46 -14.81
C PRO A 160 -10.85 -20.91 -15.26
N ILE A 161 -11.28 -21.77 -14.34
CA ILE A 161 -11.39 -23.19 -14.61
C ILE A 161 -12.27 -23.33 -15.87
N THR A 162 -11.95 -24.28 -16.75
CA THR A 162 -12.68 -24.47 -18.00
C THR A 162 -14.21 -24.54 -17.77
N SER A 163 -14.64 -25.10 -16.63
CA SER A 163 -16.04 -25.11 -16.19
C SER A 163 -16.66 -23.71 -16.02
N ASP A 164 -15.92 -22.77 -15.46
CA ASP A 164 -16.40 -21.41 -15.19
C ASP A 164 -16.45 -20.59 -16.49
N LEU A 165 -15.52 -20.83 -17.41
CA LEU A 165 -15.57 -20.29 -18.77
C LEU A 165 -16.77 -20.83 -19.55
N ILE A 166 -17.07 -22.13 -19.43
CA ILE A 166 -18.25 -22.74 -20.06
C ILE A 166 -19.54 -22.12 -19.49
N LYS A 167 -19.67 -22.03 -18.16
CA LYS A 167 -20.83 -21.40 -17.51
C LYS A 167 -21.03 -19.95 -17.93
N LEU A 168 -19.96 -19.17 -18.01
CA LEU A 168 -20.03 -17.79 -18.48
C LEU A 168 -20.50 -17.71 -19.93
N ASN A 169 -19.96 -18.56 -20.80
CA ASN A 169 -20.34 -18.61 -22.21
C ASN A 169 -21.81 -19.01 -22.40
N GLU A 170 -22.28 -20.02 -21.67
CA GLU A 170 -23.69 -20.43 -21.66
C GLU A 170 -24.60 -19.32 -21.19
N TYR A 171 -24.23 -18.62 -20.11
CA TYR A 171 -24.99 -17.47 -19.61
C TYR A 171 -25.05 -16.34 -20.64
N SER A 172 -23.92 -16.01 -21.29
CA SER A 172 -23.89 -14.99 -22.35
C SER A 172 -24.75 -15.37 -23.55
N LYS A 173 -24.70 -16.63 -24.01
CA LYS A 173 -25.53 -17.13 -25.10
C LYS A 173 -27.02 -17.06 -24.74
N SER A 174 -27.39 -17.52 -23.55
CA SER A 174 -28.78 -17.46 -23.06
C SER A 174 -29.29 -16.01 -22.96
N GLY A 175 -28.45 -15.08 -22.49
CA GLY A 175 -28.79 -13.66 -22.44
C GLY A 175 -29.05 -13.05 -23.82
N ILE A 176 -28.23 -13.40 -24.81
CA ILE A 176 -28.42 -12.97 -26.20
C ILE A 176 -29.73 -13.53 -26.75
N GLU A 177 -29.99 -14.82 -26.58
CA GLU A 177 -31.22 -15.46 -27.08
C GLU A 177 -32.49 -14.85 -26.45
N ASN A 178 -32.47 -14.59 -25.14
CA ASN A 178 -33.60 -13.96 -24.46
C ASN A 178 -33.85 -12.53 -24.95
N ASN A 179 -32.81 -11.73 -25.11
CA ASN A 179 -32.94 -10.37 -25.65
C ASN A 179 -33.47 -10.38 -27.09
N LEU A 180 -33.02 -11.31 -27.94
CA LEU A 180 -33.55 -11.45 -29.30
C LEU A 180 -35.02 -11.85 -29.32
N ARG A 181 -35.45 -12.73 -28.42
CA ARG A 181 -36.87 -13.11 -28.28
C ARG A 181 -37.73 -11.93 -27.85
N GLU A 182 -37.28 -11.14 -26.88
CA GLU A 182 -37.99 -9.94 -26.44
C GLU A 182 -38.07 -8.87 -27.55
N ILE A 183 -36.99 -8.65 -28.29
CA ILE A 183 -37.00 -7.75 -29.46
C ILE A 183 -38.00 -8.26 -30.51
N HIS A 184 -37.96 -9.55 -30.85
CA HIS A 184 -38.89 -10.11 -31.83
C HIS A 184 -40.35 -9.98 -31.40
N LYS A 185 -40.65 -10.25 -30.12
CA LYS A 185 -41.99 -10.11 -29.55
C LYS A 185 -42.48 -8.66 -29.58
N THR A 186 -41.64 -7.72 -29.17
CA THR A 186 -41.98 -6.28 -29.19
C THR A 186 -42.16 -5.76 -30.62
N MET A 187 -41.36 -6.24 -31.58
CA MET A 187 -41.54 -5.93 -33.00
C MET A 187 -42.86 -6.49 -33.54
N GLN A 188 -43.22 -7.74 -33.23
CA GLN A 188 -44.51 -8.32 -33.64
C GLN A 188 -45.71 -7.58 -33.05
N GLN A 189 -45.62 -7.19 -31.77
CA GLN A 189 -46.65 -6.38 -31.12
C GLN A 189 -46.79 -5.01 -31.78
N THR A 190 -45.67 -4.34 -32.07
CA THR A 190 -45.66 -3.04 -32.75
C THR A 190 -46.21 -3.14 -34.18
N LEU A 191 -45.90 -4.21 -34.90
CA LEU A 191 -46.46 -4.46 -36.23
C LEU A 191 -47.97 -4.68 -36.15
N SER A 192 -48.45 -5.45 -35.17
CA SER A 192 -49.87 -5.69 -34.97
C SER A 192 -50.64 -4.40 -34.65
N THR A 193 -50.12 -3.55 -33.76
CA THR A 193 -50.74 -2.26 -33.43
C THR A 193 -50.73 -1.28 -34.60
N TRP A 194 -49.66 -1.25 -35.41
CA TRP A 194 -49.62 -0.49 -36.65
C TRP A 194 -50.64 -0.99 -37.67
N THR A 195 -50.70 -2.31 -37.92
CA THR A 195 -51.67 -2.87 -38.87
C THR A 195 -53.11 -2.59 -38.46
N SER A 196 -53.46 -2.74 -37.17
CA SER A 196 -54.79 -2.38 -36.65
C SER A 196 -55.10 -0.89 -36.78
N SER A 197 -54.10 -0.01 -36.60
CA SER A 197 -54.27 1.43 -36.76
C SER A 197 -54.50 1.82 -38.22
N VAL A 198 -53.84 1.14 -39.16
CA VAL A 198 -54.00 1.35 -40.60
C VAL A 198 -55.35 0.84 -41.10
N THR A 199 -55.84 -0.32 -40.64
CA THR A 199 -57.21 -0.79 -40.97
C THR A 199 -58.28 0.15 -40.43
N LEU A 200 -58.14 0.62 -39.19
CA LEU A 200 -59.06 1.61 -38.58
C LEU A 200 -59.03 3.00 -39.26
N ALA A 201 -57.94 3.34 -39.95
CA ALA A 201 -57.84 4.56 -40.76
C ALA A 201 -58.44 4.36 -42.16
N ARG A 202 -58.34 3.15 -42.74
CA ARG A 202 -58.93 2.79 -44.04
C ARG A 202 -60.46 2.78 -44.00
N ASP A 203 -61.04 2.32 -42.89
CA ASP A 203 -62.50 2.30 -42.67
C ASP A 203 -63.09 3.70 -42.36
N ARG A 204 -62.23 4.71 -42.12
CA ARG A 204 -62.62 6.09 -41.82
C ARG A 204 -62.40 7.08 -42.98
N CYS A 205 -62.02 6.60 -44.16
CA CYS A 205 -61.92 7.43 -45.36
C CYS A 205 -63.26 7.38 -46.14
N PRO A 206 -64.01 8.49 -46.24
CA PRO A 206 -65.22 8.54 -47.07
C PRO A 206 -64.83 8.49 -48.56
N ARG A 207 -65.60 7.74 -49.36
CA ARG A 207 -65.60 7.84 -50.83
C ARG A 207 -66.32 9.10 -51.28
#